data_AF-A0A954R1G8-F1
#
_entry.id   AF-A0A954R1G8-F1
#
_cell.length_a   1.000
_cell.length_b   1.000
_cell.length_c   1.000
_cell.angle_alpha   90.00
_cell.angle_beta   90.00
_cell.angle_gamma   90.00
#
_symmetry.space_group_name_H-M   'P 1'
#
loop_
_entity.id
_entity.type
_entity.pdbx_description
1 polymer ?
#
loop_
_entity_poly.entity_id
_entity_poly.type
_entity_poly.pdbx_seq_one_letter_code
_entity_poly.pdbx_strand_id
1 'polypeptide(L)' 'MWTENEAAGEAGGIYQFNNVPNAEAYLTMHTARLKGFGIPHVNGKIFAVNEALSQYDRGPI' A
#
# COMPACT_ATOMS: atom_id res chain seq x y z
N MET A 1 7.74 0.37 0.51
CA MET A 1 8.21 0.99 1.76
C MET A 1 7.38 0.43 2.90
N TRP A 2 8.00 0.03 4.02
CA TRP A 2 7.28 -0.41 5.22
C TRP A 2 7.03 0.78 6.14
N THR A 3 5.89 0.78 6.83
CA THR A 3 5.49 1.84 7.77
C THR A 3 5.07 1.21 9.08
N GLU A 4 5.43 1.81 10.21
CA GLU A 4 4.99 1.39 11.54
C GLU A 4 4.73 2.61 12.42
N ASN A 5 3.75 2.47 13.31
CA ASN A 5 3.48 3.36 14.41
C ASN A 5 3.22 2.50 15.65
N GLU A 6 4.29 2.20 16.38
CA GLU A 6 4.24 1.36 17.58
C GLU A 6 3.30 1.94 18.65
N ALA A 7 3.30 3.26 18.84
CA ALA A 7 2.46 3.93 19.84
C ALA A 7 0.95 3.76 19.57
N ALA A 8 0.55 3.67 18.30
CA ALA A 8 -0.83 3.39 17.91
C ALA A 8 -1.10 1.88 17.66
N GLY A 9 -0.06 1.04 17.67
CA GLY A 9 -0.16 -0.37 17.31
C GLY A 9 -0.50 -0.60 15.83
N GLU A 10 -0.05 0.29 14.94
CA GLU A 10 -0.35 0.22 13.50
C GLU A 10 0.89 -0.12 12.68
N ALA A 11 0.71 -0.90 11.62
CA ALA A 11 1.74 -1.18 10.64
C ALA A 11 1.14 -1.25 9.23
N GLY A 12 1.98 -1.05 8.22
CA GLY A 12 1.53 -1.03 6.84
C GLY A 12 2.68 -0.95 5.83
N GLY A 13 2.32 -0.57 4.60
CA GLY A 13 3.29 -0.32 3.56
C GLY A 13 2.73 0.48 2.40
N ILE A 14 3.65 1.16 1.71
CA ILE A 14 3.40 1.86 0.45
C ILE A 14 4.03 1.05 -0.68
N TYR A 15 3.21 0.74 -1.69
CA TYR A 15 3.57 -0.09 -2.83
C TYR A 15 3.32 0.65 -4.13
N GLN A 16 4.15 0.40 -5.12
CA GLN A 16 4.00 0.93 -6.47
C GLN A 16 3.81 -0.25 -7.43
N PHE A 17 2.88 -0.08 -8.38
CA PHE A 17 2.56 -1.07 -9.40
C PHE A 17 2.52 -0.40 -10.77
N ASN A 18 2.91 -1.14 -11.80
CA ASN A 18 2.92 -0.63 -13.17
C ASN A 18 1.51 -0.38 -13.74
N ASN A 19 0.47 -0.96 -13.13
CA ASN A 19 -0.93 -0.80 -13.55
C ASN A 19 -1.90 -1.10 -12.40
N VAL A 20 -3.13 -0.62 -12.55
CA VAL A 20 -4.21 -0.76 -11.56
C VAL A 20 -4.60 -2.22 -11.31
N PRO A 21 -4.77 -3.10 -12.32
CA PRO A 21 -5.13 -4.50 -12.08
C PRO A 21 -4.16 -5.24 -11.15
N ASN A 22 -2.85 -4.99 -11.30
CA ASN A 22 -1.84 -5.60 -10.42
C ASN A 22 -1.95 -5.08 -8.98
N ALA A 23 -2.25 -3.80 -8.78
CA ALA A 23 -2.47 -3.23 -7.45
C ALA A 23 -3.71 -3.83 -6.77
N GLU A 24 -4.81 -3.98 -7.52
CA GLU A 24 -6.05 -4.60 -7.03
C GLU A 24 -5.87 -6.07 -6.67
N ALA A 25 -5.19 -6.83 -7.54
CA ALA A 25 -4.87 -8.23 -7.29
C ALA A 25 -4.00 -8.39 -6.03
N TYR A 26 -2.98 -7.55 -5.87
CA TYR A 26 -2.14 -7.56 -4.67
C TYR A 26 -2.93 -7.18 -3.42
N LEU A 27 -3.75 -6.13 -3.47
CA LEU A 27 -4.56 -5.72 -2.32
C LEU A 27 -5.50 -6.84 -1.88
N THR A 28 -6.14 -7.53 -2.83
CA THR A 28 -7.03 -8.66 -2.56
C THR A 28 -6.28 -9.82 -1.90
N MET A 29 -5.18 -10.26 -2.53
CA MET A 29 -4.35 -11.35 -2.03
C MET A 29 -3.77 -11.03 -0.65
N HIS A 30 -3.21 -9.83 -0.48
CA HIS A 30 -2.53 -9.46 0.75
C HIS A 30 -3.51 -9.27 1.90
N THR A 31 -4.71 -8.71 1.64
CA THR A 31 -5.78 -8.60 2.64
C THR A 31 -6.20 -9.97 3.16
N ALA A 32 -6.38 -10.95 2.26
CA ALA A 32 -6.72 -12.31 2.67
C ALA A 32 -5.60 -12.95 3.53
N ARG A 33 -4.33 -12.74 3.15
CA ARG A 33 -3.18 -13.23 3.92
C ARG A 33 -3.13 -12.61 5.32
N LEU A 34 -3.32 -11.29 5.45
CA LEU A 34 -3.28 -10.59 6.74
C LEU A 34 -4.42 -11.02 7.67
N LYS A 35 -5.62 -11.25 7.12
CA LYS A 35 -6.72 -11.85 7.90
C LYS A 35 -6.34 -13.23 8.44
N GLY A 36 -5.61 -14.03 7.66
CA GLY A 36 -5.04 -15.31 8.12
C GLY A 36 -4.02 -15.18 9.27
N PHE A 37 -3.42 -14.01 9.46
CA PHE A 37 -2.53 -13.71 10.58
C PHE A 37 -3.26 -13.11 11.81
N GLY A 38 -4.60 -13.06 11.78
CA GLY A 38 -5.39 -12.49 12.86
C GLY A 38 -5.54 -10.97 12.80
N ILE A 39 -5.28 -10.33 11.65
CA ILE A 39 -5.53 -8.90 11.43
C ILE A 39 -6.90 -8.75 10.76
N PRO A 40 -7.99 -8.49 11.53
CA PRO A 40 -9.35 -8.59 11.00
C PRO A 40 -9.70 -7.48 10.02
N HIS A 41 -9.08 -6.31 10.19
CA HIS A 41 -9.32 -5.11 9.41
C HIS A 41 -8.04 -4.64 8.72
N VAL A 42 -8.14 -4.39 7.40
CA VAL A 42 -7.04 -3.90 6.58
C VAL A 42 -7.50 -2.64 5.86
N ASN A 43 -6.85 -1.52 6.12
CA ASN A 43 -7.10 -0.26 5.43
C ASN A 43 -6.27 -0.21 4.13
N GLY A 44 -6.94 -0.33 2.98
CA GLY A 44 -6.31 -0.22 1.67
C GLY A 44 -6.88 0.95 0.85
N LYS A 45 -6.00 1.67 0.14
CA LYS A 45 -6.38 2.69 -0.85
C LYS A 45 -5.50 2.55 -2.08
N ILE A 46 -6.07 2.80 -3.25
CA ILE A 46 -5.35 2.82 -4.53
C ILE A 46 -5.47 4.24 -5.09
N PHE A 47 -4.34 4.81 -5.49
CA PHE A 47 -4.24 6.14 -6.10
C PHE A 47 -3.43 6.04 -7.39
N ALA A 48 -3.75 6.91 -8.36
CA ALA A 48 -2.87 7.16 -9.48
C ALA A 48 -1.68 8.01 -9.03
N VAL A 49 -0.51 7.76 -9.61
CA VAL A 49 0.69 8.59 -9.38
C VAL A 49 0.55 9.88 -10.18
N ASN A 50 0.81 11.02 -9.55
CA ASN A 50 0.99 12.29 -10.26
C ASN A 50 2.46 12.41 -10.68
N GLU A 51 2.80 11.91 -11.86
CA GLU A 51 4.19 11.81 -12.32
C GLU A 51 4.94 13.14 -12.31
N ALA A 52 4.27 14.24 -12.70
CA ALA A 52 4.91 15.55 -12.77
C ALA A 52 5.34 16.06 -11.39
N LEU A 53 4.46 15.97 -10.39
CA LEU A 53 4.81 16.37 -9.01
C LEU A 53 5.78 15.38 -8.36
N SER A 54 5.62 14.08 -8.62
CA SER A 54 6.55 13.06 -8.14
C SER A 54 7.98 13.30 -8.66
N GLN A 55 8.15 13.66 -9.93
CA GLN A 55 9.46 14.01 -10.48
C GLN A 55 10.06 15.25 -9.79
N TYR A 56 9.24 16.27 -9.55
CA TYR A 56 9.68 17.51 -8.89
C TYR A 56 10.23 17.23 -7.48
N ASP A 57 9.53 16.40 -6.70
CA ASP A 57 9.90 16.06 -5.32
C ASP A 57 10.74 14.77 -5.20
N ARG A 58 11.27 14.26 -6.33
CA ARG A 58 12.12 13.05 -6.38
C ARG A 58 11.46 11.80 -5.80
N GLY A 59 10.14 11.72 -5.94
CA GLY A 59 9.36 10.53 -5.64
C GLY A 59 9.68 9.37 -6.59
N PRO A 60 9.46 8.13 -6.15
CA PRO A 60 9.61 6.96 -7.02
C PRO A 60 8.52 6.99 -8.11
N ILE A 61 8.96 6.82 -9.37
CA ILE A 61 8.15 6.74 -10.59
C ILE A 61 8.61 5.54 -11.40
#